data_AF-A0A7R9LPJ1-F1
#
_entry.id   AF-A0A7R9LPJ1-F1
#
_cell.length_a   1.000
_cell.length_b   1.000
_cell.length_c   1.000
_cell.angle_alpha   90.00
_cell.angle_beta   90.00
_cell.angle_gamma   90.00
#
_symmetry.space_group_name_H-M   'P 1'
#
loop_
_entity.id
_entity.type
_entity.pdbx_description
1 polymer ?
#
loop_
_entity_poly.entity_id
_entity_poly.type
_entity_poly.pdbx_seq_one_letter_code
_entity_poly.pdbx_strand_id
1 'polypeptide(L)'
;MLMLTDWQKGLNRGDVVGLWSCNTYYWPQILYACARLGLIQCSINPAYQADELNYVLRNAQVKALFMPGVGSKQYELNKFGDVLNNVFQLDDKFMKI
;
A
#
# COMPACT_ATOMS: atom_id res chain seq x y z
N MET A 1 6.91 1.30 6.15
CA MET A 1 6.95 0.99 4.70
C MET A 1 7.10 -0.52 4.55
N LEU A 2 5.99 -1.23 4.41
CA LEU A 2 5.97 -2.67 4.15
C LEU A 2 5.75 -2.84 2.64
N MET A 3 6.69 -3.47 1.95
CA MET A 3 6.72 -3.59 0.49
C MET A 3 6.23 -4.97 0.06
N LEU A 4 5.23 -4.99 -0.81
CA LEU A 4 4.55 -6.18 -1.33
C LEU A 4 5.02 -6.46 -2.75
N THR A 5 5.52 -7.67 -3.03
CA THR A 5 5.87 -8.28 -4.34
C THR A 5 7.31 -8.13 -4.88
N ASP A 6 7.72 -9.15 -5.66
CA ASP A 6 9.03 -9.46 -6.26
C ASP A 6 9.82 -8.25 -6.80
N TRP A 7 10.72 -7.68 -6.00
CA TRP A 7 11.56 -6.53 -6.39
C TRP A 7 12.62 -6.83 -7.45
N GLN A 8 12.89 -8.10 -7.78
CA GLN A 8 13.88 -8.43 -8.83
C GLN A 8 13.50 -7.86 -10.20
N LYS A 9 12.24 -7.42 -10.41
CA LYS A 9 11.77 -6.80 -11.66
C LYS A 9 11.53 -5.29 -11.58
N GLY A 10 11.64 -4.67 -10.39
CA GLY A 10 11.44 -3.24 -10.18
C GLY A 10 10.04 -2.71 -10.54
N LEU A 11 9.80 -1.42 -10.29
CA LEU A 11 8.60 -0.70 -10.76
C LEU A 11 8.84 -0.14 -12.16
N ASN A 12 7.87 -0.33 -13.05
CA ASN A 12 7.90 0.16 -14.42
C ASN A 12 6.88 1.28 -14.63
N ARG A 13 7.09 2.10 -15.68
CA ARG A 13 6.09 3.10 -16.09
C ARG A 13 4.73 2.43 -16.31
N GLY A 14 3.67 3.05 -15.78
CA GLY A 14 2.30 2.54 -15.79
C GLY A 14 1.94 1.69 -14.57
N ASP A 15 2.90 1.30 -13.73
CA ASP A 15 2.62 0.50 -12.54
C ASP A 15 1.87 1.30 -11.48
N VAL A 16 0.93 0.63 -10.80
CA VAL A 16 0.09 1.22 -9.76
C VAL A 16 0.76 1.06 -8.40
N VAL A 17 0.81 2.15 -7.66
CA VAL A 17 1.40 2.22 -6.32
C VAL A 17 0.38 2.80 -5.34
N GLY A 18 0.03 2.02 -4.33
CA GLY A 18 -0.92 2.38 -3.29
C GLY A 18 -0.30 3.30 -2.24
N LEU A 19 -1.04 4.31 -1.80
CA LEU A 19 -0.76 5.07 -0.60
C LEU A 19 -1.91 4.87 0.38
N TRP A 20 -1.64 4.14 1.44
CA TRP A 20 -2.57 3.83 2.52
C TRP A 20 -2.07 4.49 3.80
N SER A 21 -2.57 5.70 4.08
CA SER A 21 -2.07 6.56 5.16
C SER A 21 -3.13 7.58 5.58
N CYS A 22 -3.04 8.13 6.80
CA CYS A 22 -3.82 9.30 7.16
C CYS A 22 -3.37 10.54 6.37
N ASN A 23 -4.10 11.65 6.54
CA ASN A 23 -3.74 12.92 5.91
C ASN A 23 -2.39 13.42 6.43
N THR A 24 -1.35 13.17 5.64
CA THR A 24 0.06 13.44 5.95
C THR A 24 0.74 14.11 4.76
N TYR A 25 1.89 14.74 4.97
CA TYR A 25 2.63 15.38 3.89
C TYR A 25 3.16 14.40 2.82
N TYR A 26 3.09 13.09 3.08
CA TYR A 26 3.48 12.06 2.11
C TYR A 26 2.55 12.00 0.88
N TRP A 27 1.31 12.49 0.99
CA TRP A 27 0.37 12.53 -0.14
C TRP A 27 0.94 13.27 -1.37
N PRO A 28 1.30 14.56 -1.29
CA PRO A 28 1.89 15.26 -2.42
C PRO A 28 3.28 14.73 -2.80
N GLN A 29 4.06 14.21 -1.84
CA GLN A 29 5.40 13.68 -2.11
C GLN A 29 5.35 12.43 -2.99
N ILE A 30 4.50 11.47 -2.64
CA ILE A 30 4.35 10.22 -3.38
C ILE A 30 3.70 10.49 -4.73
N LEU A 31 2.68 11.36 -4.78
CA LEU A 31 2.09 11.77 -6.05
C LEU A 31 3.12 12.36 -7.01
N TYR A 32 4.00 13.25 -6.51
CA TYR A 32 5.05 13.86 -7.32
C TYR A 32 6.11 12.84 -7.75
N ALA A 33 6.52 11.93 -6.86
CA ALA A 33 7.44 10.84 -7.20
C ALA A 33 6.86 9.92 -8.28
N CYS A 34 5.58 9.53 -8.14
CA CYS A 34 4.86 8.76 -9.13
C CYS A 34 4.80 9.48 -10.49
N ALA A 35 4.44 10.76 -10.50
CA ALA A 35 4.41 11.56 -11.72
C ALA A 35 5.78 11.61 -12.43
N ARG A 36 6.87 11.77 -11.67
CA ARG A 36 8.24 11.79 -12.23
C ARG A 36 8.68 10.44 -12.79
N LEU A 37 8.28 9.35 -12.16
CA LEU A 37 8.66 7.98 -12.55
C LEU A 37 7.70 7.37 -13.58
N GLY A 38 6.59 8.06 -13.88
CA GLY A 38 5.53 7.55 -14.75
C GLY A 38 4.70 6.44 -14.10
N LEU A 39 4.61 6.43 -12.78
CA LEU A 39 3.78 5.51 -12.00
C LEU A 39 2.39 6.13 -11.76
N ILE A 40 1.42 5.28 -11.43
CA ILE A 40 0.06 5.68 -11.09
C ILE A 40 -0.11 5.59 -9.58
N GLN A 41 -0.48 6.68 -8.93
CA GLN A 41 -0.74 6.69 -7.49
C GLN A 41 -2.20 6.31 -7.21
N CYS A 42 -2.41 5.27 -6.40
CA CYS A 42 -3.72 4.85 -5.92
C CYS A 42 -3.90 5.29 -4.47
N SER A 43 -4.90 6.15 -4.21
CA SER A 43 -5.20 6.67 -2.88
C SER A 43 -6.11 5.71 -2.12
N ILE A 44 -5.66 5.22 -0.97
CA ILE A 44 -6.38 4.21 -0.19
C ILE A 44 -6.73 4.80 1.18
N ASN A 45 -8.00 4.68 1.57
CA ASN A 45 -8.48 5.20 2.84
C ASN A 45 -7.85 4.43 4.02
N PRO A 46 -7.21 5.10 5.00
CA PRO A 46 -6.64 4.46 6.18
C PRO A 46 -7.66 3.70 7.04
N ALA A 47 -8.96 4.03 6.92
CA ALA A 47 -10.02 3.38 7.68
C ALA A 47 -10.50 2.04 7.09
N TYR A 48 -10.00 1.65 5.91
CA TYR A 48 -10.38 0.38 5.29
C TYR A 48 -9.99 -0.81 6.14
N GLN A 49 -10.92 -1.76 6.22
CA GLN A 49 -10.68 -3.06 6.84
C GLN A 49 -10.09 -4.04 5.82
N ALA A 50 -9.74 -5.24 6.28
CA ALA A 50 -9.00 -6.23 5.50
C ALA A 50 -9.67 -6.54 4.15
N ASP A 51 -10.98 -6.75 4.12
CA ASP A 51 -11.70 -7.09 2.88
C ASP A 51 -11.67 -5.94 1.86
N GLU A 52 -11.89 -4.71 2.32
CA GLU A 52 -11.88 -3.50 1.47
C GLU A 52 -10.48 -3.22 0.94
N LEU A 53 -9.47 -3.34 1.80
CA LEU A 53 -8.08 -3.18 1.43
C LEU A 53 -7.68 -4.25 0.40
N ASN A 54 -8.00 -5.52 0.66
CA ASN A 54 -7.72 -6.62 -0.28
C ASN A 54 -8.38 -6.40 -1.64
N TYR A 55 -9.65 -5.99 -1.63
CA TYR A 55 -10.39 -5.67 -2.84
C TYR A 55 -9.71 -4.57 -3.65
N VAL A 56 -9.34 -3.45 -3.01
CA VAL A 56 -8.70 -2.32 -3.71
C VAL A 56 -7.31 -2.68 -4.23
N LEU A 57 -6.49 -3.37 -3.43
CA LEU A 57 -5.16 -3.81 -3.84
C LEU A 57 -5.23 -4.69 -5.10
N ARG A 58 -6.22 -5.58 -5.18
CA ARG A 58 -6.46 -6.45 -6.35
C ARG A 58 -7.03 -5.70 -7.54
N ASN A 59 -8.12 -4.97 -7.33
CA ASN A 59 -8.86 -4.30 -8.39
C ASN A 59 -8.01 -3.23 -9.08
N ALA A 60 -7.22 -2.48 -8.31
CA ALA A 60 -6.30 -1.49 -8.85
C ALA A 60 -4.93 -2.08 -9.24
N GLN A 61 -4.72 -3.39 -9.10
CA GLN A 61 -3.45 -4.07 -9.44
C GLN A 61 -2.23 -3.40 -8.78
N VAL A 62 -2.35 -3.08 -7.49
CA VAL A 62 -1.31 -2.38 -6.74
C VAL A 62 -0.06 -3.26 -6.64
N LYS A 63 1.06 -2.77 -7.16
CA LYS A 63 2.36 -3.46 -7.15
C LYS A 63 3.27 -3.06 -5.99
N ALA A 64 3.01 -1.92 -5.35
CA ALA A 64 3.72 -1.49 -4.15
C ALA A 64 2.78 -0.69 -3.25
N LEU A 65 2.96 -0.80 -1.94
CA LEU A 65 2.12 -0.13 -0.94
C LEU A 65 2.99 0.75 -0.03
N PHE A 66 2.71 2.04 -0.04
CA PHE A 66 3.22 2.98 0.96
C PHE A 66 2.25 3.05 2.13
N MET A 67 2.78 2.87 3.33
CA MET A 67 2.03 2.93 4.57
C MET A 67 2.91 3.43 5.72
N PRO A 68 2.31 3.95 6.80
CA PRO A 68 3.04 4.42 7.98
C PRO A 68 4.00 3.36 8.52
N GLY A 69 5.12 3.83 9.10
CA GLY A 69 6.08 2.96 9.76
C GLY A 69 5.53 2.38 11.06
N VAL A 70 5.96 1.16 11.40
CA VAL A 70 5.72 0.53 12.70
C VAL A 70 6.20 1.50 13.80
N GLY A 71 5.38 1.69 14.84
CA GLY A 71 5.67 2.61 15.94
C GLY A 71 5.33 4.08 15.68
N SER A 72 4.79 4.42 14.51
CA SER A 72 4.19 5.75 14.31
C SER A 72 2.79 5.82 14.95
N LYS A 73 2.42 6.99 15.48
CA LYS A 73 1.12 7.18 16.15
C LYS A 73 -0.08 6.72 15.31
N GLN A 74 -0.08 7.02 14.01
CA GLN A 74 -1.17 6.59 13.12
C GLN A 74 -1.16 5.07 12.83
N TYR A 75 0.02 4.44 12.84
CA TYR A 75 0.15 2.99 12.65
C TYR A 75 -0.61 2.24 13.75
N GLU A 76 -0.42 2.69 14.99
CA GLU A 76 -1.05 2.12 16.17
C GLU A 76 -2.54 2.46 16.24
N LEU A 77 -2.91 3.73 16.03
CA LEU A 77 -4.30 4.17 16.15
C LEU A 77 -5.25 3.51 15.13
N ASN A 78 -4.80 3.30 13.90
CA ASN A 78 -5.61 2.66 12.86
C ASN A 78 -5.31 1.16 12.73
N LYS A 79 -4.48 0.59 13.61
CA LYS A 79 -4.14 -0.84 13.62
C LYS A 79 -3.71 -1.38 12.25
N PHE A 80 -2.86 -0.62 11.55
CA PHE A 80 -2.42 -0.95 10.19
C PHE A 80 -1.81 -2.36 10.10
N GLY A 81 -1.07 -2.77 11.12
CA GLY A 81 -0.48 -4.12 11.20
C GLY A 81 -1.53 -5.22 11.24
N ASP A 82 -2.56 -5.08 12.08
CA ASP A 82 -3.62 -6.07 12.23
C ASP A 82 -4.41 -6.24 10.94
N VAL A 83 -4.80 -5.13 10.32
CA VAL A 83 -5.52 -5.13 9.05
C VAL A 83 -4.67 -5.79 7.96
N LEU A 84 -3.39 -5.44 7.85
CA LEU A 84 -2.51 -6.03 6.85
C LEU A 84 -2.28 -7.54 7.07
N ASN A 85 -2.11 -7.97 8.32
CA ASN A 85 -2.01 -9.39 8.67
C ASN A 85 -3.27 -10.16 8.26
N ASN A 86 -4.45 -9.58 8.46
CA ASN A 86 -5.71 -10.18 8.03
C ASN A 86 -5.81 -10.25 6.50
N VAL A 87 -5.32 -9.25 5.75
CA VAL A 87 -5.23 -9.34 4.28
C VAL A 87 -4.34 -10.51 3.84
N PHE A 88 -3.18 -10.70 4.50
CA PHE A 88 -2.28 -11.81 4.19
C PHE A 88 -2.89 -13.18 4.49
N GLN A 89 -3.72 -13.29 5.53
CA GLN A 89 -4.45 -14.52 5.84
C GLN A 89 -5.57 -14.81 4.83
N LEU A 90 -6.17 -13.77 4.24
CA LEU A 90 -7.21 -13.90 3.21
C LEU A 90 -6.64 -14.32 1.85
N ASP A 91 -5.34 -14.15 1.61
CA ASP A 91 -4.74 -14.37 0.29
C ASP A 91 -3.38 -15.08 0.39
N ASP A 92 -3.43 -16.41 0.33
CA ASP A 92 -2.27 -17.34 0.36
C ASP A 92 -1.18 -17.03 -0.67
N LYS A 93 -1.50 -16.26 -1.73
CA LYS A 93 -0.52 -15.84 -2.75
C LYS A 93 0.52 -14.86 -2.22
N PHE A 94 0.23 -14.09 -1.18
CA PHE A 94 1.20 -13.19 -0.57
C PHE A 94 2.14 -13.88 0.43
N MET A 95 1.77 -15.07 0.94
CA MET A 95 2.57 -15.88 1.86
C MET A 95 3.60 -16.79 1.15
N LYS A 96 3.60 -16.83 -0.18
CA LYS A 96 4.65 -17.46 -0.99
C LYS A 96 5.53 -16.39 -1.64
N ILE A 97 6.35 -15.73 -0.82
CA ILE A 97 7.51 -14.92 -1.22
C ILE A 97 8.66 -15.29 -0.30
#